data_AF-A0A0Q5NBC6-F1
#
_entry.id   AF-A0A0Q5NBC6-F1
#
_cell.length_a   1.000
_cell.length_b   1.000
_cell.length_c   1.000
_cell.angle_alpha   90.00
_cell.angle_beta   90.00
_cell.angle_gamma   90.00
#
_symmetry.space_group_name_H-M   'P 1'
#
loop_
_entity.id
_entity.type
_entity.pdbx_description
1 polymer ?
#
loop_
_entity_poly.entity_id
_entity_poly.type
_entity_poly.pdbx_seq_one_letter_code
_entity_poly.pdbx_strand_id
1 'polypeptide(L)'
;MKEYIYIPFNKVNKNYLEEIQAISAVQFKVDAVFGADKKSLRIDLENQNLVSVFINPVYAIVKLSTESELAKEIYNLVTLQTKKICN
;
A
#
# COMPACT_ATOMS: atom_id res chain seq x y z
N MET A 1 13.43 4.91 -11.16
CA MET A 1 13.96 4.42 -9.86
C MET A 1 12.81 3.75 -9.11
N LYS A 2 12.99 2.56 -8.53
CA LYS A 2 11.93 1.92 -7.72
C LYS A 2 12.16 2.28 -6.26
N GLU A 3 11.30 3.12 -5.67
CA GLU A 3 11.37 3.49 -4.25
C GLU A 3 10.59 2.49 -3.40
N TYR A 4 11.17 2.04 -2.29
CA TYR A 4 10.52 1.17 -1.31
C TYR A 4 10.91 1.55 0.11
N ILE A 5 9.96 1.42 1.04
CA ILE A 5 10.18 1.61 2.47
C ILE A 5 9.75 0.37 3.24
N TYR A 6 10.59 -0.02 4.21
CA TYR A 6 10.28 -1.06 5.19
C TYR A 6 9.75 -0.40 6.46
N ILE A 7 8.57 -0.83 6.89
CA ILE A 7 7.95 -0.35 8.12
C ILE A 7 7.76 -1.57 9.03
N PRO A 8 8.32 -1.58 10.27
CA PRO A 8 8.08 -2.66 11.21
C PRO A 8 6.59 -2.89 11.41
N PHE A 9 6.14 -4.13 11.30
CA PHE A 9 4.74 -4.53 11.31
C PHE A 9 4.43 -5.31 12.59
N ASN A 10 3.72 -4.69 13.54
CA ASN A 10 3.26 -5.39 14.71
C ASN A 10 2.07 -6.30 14.33
N LYS A 11 2.21 -7.62 14.55
CA LYS A 11 1.34 -8.72 14.06
C LYS A 11 -0.16 -8.63 14.43
N VAL A 12 -0.57 -7.57 15.13
CA VAL A 12 -1.88 -7.47 15.78
C VAL A 12 -2.96 -7.00 14.81
N ASN A 13 -2.63 -6.24 13.75
CA ASN A 13 -3.67 -5.69 12.89
C ASN A 13 -4.00 -6.58 11.67
N LYS A 14 -4.95 -7.51 11.87
CA LYS A 14 -5.44 -8.45 10.84
C LYS A 14 -6.05 -7.75 9.61
N ASN A 15 -6.41 -6.47 9.72
CA ASN A 15 -7.15 -5.75 8.67
C ASN A 15 -6.31 -4.66 7.97
N TYR A 16 -4.99 -4.63 8.18
CA TYR A 16 -4.12 -3.58 7.63
C TYR A 16 -4.31 -3.34 6.12
N LEU A 17 -4.28 -4.39 5.29
CA LEU A 17 -4.43 -4.22 3.84
C LEU A 17 -5.85 -3.78 3.44
N GLU A 18 -6.87 -4.12 4.23
CA GLU A 18 -8.25 -3.68 4.02
C GLU A 18 -8.38 -2.17 4.34
N GLU A 19 -7.72 -1.71 5.40
CA GLU A 19 -7.65 -0.27 5.73
C GLU A 19 -6.95 0.52 4.62
N ILE A 20 -5.83 0.03 4.10
CA ILE A 20 -5.12 0.67 2.99
C ILE A 20 -5.97 0.67 1.71
N GLN A 21 -6.68 -0.41 1.41
CA GLN A 21 -7.60 -0.47 0.29
C GLN A 21 -8.69 0.59 0.42
N ALA A 22 -9.36 0.67 1.58
CA ALA A 22 -10.47 1.60 1.80
C ALA A 22 -10.03 3.06 1.64
N ILE A 23 -8.89 3.42 2.21
CA ILE A 23 -8.33 4.77 2.10
C ILE A 23 -7.96 5.10 0.64
N SER A 24 -7.36 4.14 -0.06
CA SER A 24 -6.94 4.34 -1.46
C SER A 24 -8.14 4.55 -2.38
N ALA A 25 -9.19 3.74 -2.23
CA ALA A 25 -10.42 3.85 -3.02
C ALA A 25 -11.16 5.17 -2.74
N VAL A 26 -11.28 5.58 -1.47
CA VAL A 26 -12.02 6.79 -1.08
C VAL A 26 -11.30 8.07 -1.49
N GLN A 27 -9.98 8.16 -1.28
CA GLN A 27 -9.25 9.41 -1.49
C GLN A 27 -8.81 9.62 -2.95
N PHE A 28 -8.44 8.54 -3.66
CA PHE A 28 -7.82 8.67 -4.98
C PHE A 28 -8.65 8.10 -6.13
N LYS A 29 -9.81 7.47 -5.85
CA LYS A 29 -10.68 6.81 -6.85
C LYS A 29 -9.91 5.80 -7.72
N VAL A 30 -9.02 5.05 -7.09
CA VAL A 30 -8.20 4.00 -7.72
C VAL A 30 -8.71 2.62 -7.34
N ASP A 31 -8.41 1.64 -8.19
CA ASP A 31 -8.69 0.25 -7.91
C ASP A 31 -7.61 -0.33 -6.99
N ALA A 32 -8.00 -1.23 -6.08
CA ALA A 32 -7.05 -1.91 -5.22
C ALA A 32 -7.34 -3.42 -5.20
N VAL A 33 -6.37 -4.19 -5.68
CA VAL A 33 -6.49 -5.63 -5.94
C VAL A 33 -5.62 -6.41 -4.97
N PHE A 34 -6.21 -7.34 -4.23
CA PHE A 34 -5.46 -8.24 -3.36
C PHE A 34 -4.72 -9.31 -4.17
N GLY A 35 -3.51 -9.65 -3.71
CA GLY A 35 -2.83 -10.86 -4.16
C GLY A 35 -3.53 -12.12 -3.67
N ALA A 36 -3.28 -13.24 -4.36
CA ALA A 36 -3.89 -14.54 -4.04
C ALA A 36 -3.62 -15.01 -2.60
N ASP A 37 -2.48 -14.61 -2.03
CA ASP A 37 -2.08 -14.94 -0.65
C ASP A 37 -2.70 -14.02 0.40
N LYS A 38 -3.47 -12.99 -0.02
CA LYS A 38 -4.00 -11.90 0.82
C LYS A 38 -2.93 -11.21 1.67
N LYS A 39 -1.66 -11.26 1.25
CA LYS A 39 -0.53 -10.58 1.90
C LYS A 39 0.04 -9.46 1.03
N SER A 40 -0.60 -9.19 -0.10
CA SER A 40 -0.26 -8.08 -0.97
C SER A 40 -1.50 -7.35 -1.45
N LEU A 41 -1.34 -6.06 -1.70
CA LEU A 41 -2.34 -5.19 -2.29
C LEU A 41 -1.66 -4.37 -3.40
N ARG A 42 -2.26 -4.38 -4.59
CA ARG A 42 -1.82 -3.58 -5.74
C ARG A 42 -2.82 -2.47 -5.97
N ILE A 43 -2.35 -1.23 -6.04
CA ILE A 43 -3.17 -0.05 -6.28
C ILE A 43 -2.98 0.35 -7.75
N ASP A 44 -4.04 0.22 -8.53
CA ASP A 44 -4.05 0.37 -9.98
C ASP A 44 -4.94 1.54 -10.41
N LEU A 45 -4.55 2.19 -11.51
CA LEU A 45 -5.39 3.09 -12.28
C LEU A 45 -5.24 2.72 -13.76
N GLU A 46 -6.34 2.47 -14.46
CA GLU A 46 -6.34 2.16 -15.90
C GLU A 46 -5.37 1.01 -16.28
N ASN A 47 -5.33 -0.05 -15.47
CA ASN A 47 -4.41 -1.20 -15.58
C ASN A 47 -2.92 -0.89 -15.37
N GLN A 48 -2.58 0.31 -14.89
CA GLN A 48 -1.23 0.67 -14.48
C GLN A 48 -1.09 0.59 -12.97
N ASN A 49 -0.11 -0.22 -12.52
CA ASN A 49 0.25 -0.30 -11.10
C ASN A 49 0.95 0.98 -10.66
N LEU A 50 0.31 1.70 -9.75
CA LEU A 50 0.84 2.93 -9.16
C LEU A 50 1.69 2.61 -7.93
N VAL A 51 1.12 1.84 -6.99
CA VAL A 51 1.72 1.50 -5.70
C VAL A 51 1.44 0.05 -5.37
N SER A 52 2.40 -0.63 -4.76
CA SER A 52 2.23 -1.98 -4.24
C SER A 52 2.55 -2.03 -2.75
N VAL A 53 1.73 -2.77 -2.01
CA VAL A 53 1.90 -3.01 -0.59
C VAL A 53 2.04 -4.50 -0.38
N PHE A 54 3.02 -4.90 0.42
CA PHE A 54 3.23 -6.29 0.82
C PHE A 54 3.43 -6.36 2.33
N ILE A 55 2.85 -7.37 2.97
CA ILE A 55 3.06 -7.64 4.39
C ILE A 55 3.67 -9.00 4.61
N ASN A 56 4.57 -9.05 5.58
CA ASN A 56 4.99 -10.27 6.22
C ASN A 56 4.84 -10.10 7.75
N PRO A 57 5.10 -11.15 8.55
CA PRO A 57 4.89 -11.07 9.99
C PRO A 57 5.80 -10.09 10.76
N VAL A 58 6.72 -9.41 10.08
CA VAL A 58 7.74 -8.52 10.68
C VAL A 58 7.73 -7.13 10.04
N TYR A 59 7.39 -7.02 8.75
CA TYR A 59 7.46 -5.79 7.98
C TYR A 59 6.26 -5.64 7.03
N ALA A 60 5.82 -4.40 6.88
CA ALA A 60 5.09 -3.92 5.72
C ALA A 60 6.09 -3.26 4.76
N ILE A 61 5.92 -3.52 3.47
CA ILE A 61 6.71 -2.96 2.39
C ILE A 61 5.76 -2.17 1.51
N VAL A 62 5.99 -0.87 1.40
CA VAL A 62 5.27 0.01 0.46
C VAL A 62 6.23 0.36 -0.67
N LYS A 63 5.80 0.19 -1.91
CA LYS A 63 6.62 0.38 -3.11
C LYS A 63 5.93 1.29 -4.12
N LEU A 64 6.66 2.29 -4.60
CA LEU A 64 6.26 3.09 -5.76
C LEU A 64 6.57 2.32 -7.05
N SER A 65 5.55 2.04 -7.85
CA SER A 65 5.66 1.25 -9.08
C SER A 65 5.75 2.11 -10.34
N THR A 66 5.18 3.32 -10.31
CA THR A 66 5.15 4.28 -11.42
C THR A 66 5.61 5.66 -10.94
N GLU A 67 6.36 6.40 -11.75
CA GLU A 67 6.84 7.76 -11.42
C GLU A 67 5.88 8.87 -11.85
N SER A 68 4.59 8.74 -11.52
CA SER A 68 3.60 9.81 -11.73
C SER A 68 3.37 10.61 -10.44
N GLU A 69 2.87 11.84 -10.56
CA GLU A 69 2.51 12.66 -9.39
C GLU A 69 1.48 11.94 -8.51
N LEU A 70 0.43 11.40 -9.12
CA LEU A 70 -0.59 10.61 -8.42
C LEU A 70 0.02 9.39 -7.68
N ALA A 71 0.93 8.65 -8.32
CA ALA A 71 1.56 7.50 -7.67
C ALA A 71 2.39 7.91 -6.45
N LYS A 72 3.08 9.06 -6.52
CA LYS A 72 3.83 9.62 -5.38
C LYS A 72 2.91 10.06 -4.24
N GLU A 73 1.78 10.68 -4.55
CA GLU A 73 0.78 11.06 -3.55
C GLU A 73 0.20 9.85 -2.81
N ILE A 74 -0.22 8.83 -3.57
CA ILE A 74 -0.71 7.57 -3.02
C ILE A 74 0.37 6.91 -2.16
N TYR A 75 1.61 6.83 -2.67
CA TYR A 75 2.73 6.23 -1.96
C TYR A 75 2.99 6.92 -0.61
N ASN A 76 3.02 8.25 -0.60
CA ASN A 76 3.24 9.03 0.62
C ASN A 76 2.13 8.81 1.65
N LEU A 77 0.87 8.84 1.20
CA LEU A 77 -0.26 8.64 2.09
C LEU A 77 -0.30 7.22 2.65
N VAL A 78 -0.16 6.19 1.80
CA VAL A 78 -0.10 4.78 2.21
C VAL A 78 1.05 4.56 3.17
N THR A 79 2.21 5.15 2.92
CA THR A 79 3.37 5.10 3.82
C THR A 79 3.06 5.70 5.20
N LEU A 80 2.43 6.88 5.24
CA LEU A 80 2.05 7.55 6.50
C LEU A 80 1.05 6.70 7.29
N GLN A 81 0.00 6.20 6.63
CA GLN A 81 -1.01 5.36 7.28
C GLN A 81 -0.41 4.04 7.77
N THR A 82 0.47 3.43 6.99
CA THR A 82 1.18 2.22 7.40
C THR A 82 2.01 2.46 8.66
N LYS A 83 2.75 3.57 8.74
CA LYS A 83 3.48 3.93 9.97
C LYS A 83 2.56 4.15 11.17
N LYS A 84 1.38 4.73 10.96
CA LYS A 84 0.38 4.97 12.01
C LYS A 84 -0.31 3.69 12.49
N ILE A 85 -0.56 2.75 11.58
CA ILE A 85 -1.24 1.48 11.91
C ILE A 85 -0.30 0.52 12.62
N CYS A 86 0.99 0.55 12.27
CA CYS A 86 1.97 -0.44 12.75
C CYS A 86 2.71 -0.03 14.03
N ASN A 87 2.65 1.24 14.44
CA ASN A 87 3.23 1.80 15.67
C ASN A 87 2.15 2.35 16.56
#